data_AF-A0A847MH48-F1
#
_entry.id   AF-A0A847MH48-F1
#
_cell.length_a   1.000
_cell.length_b   1.000
_cell.length_c   1.000
_cell.angle_alpha   90.00
_cell.angle_beta   90.00
_cell.angle_gamma   90.00
#
_symmetry.space_group_name_H-M   'P 1'
#
loop_
_entity.id
_entity.type
_entity.pdbx_description
1 polymer ?
#
loop_
_entity_poly.entity_id
_entity_poly.type
_entity_poly.pdbx_seq_one_letter_code
_entity_poly.pdbx_strand_id
1 'polypeptide(L)'
;SAYGLLSKVYLTKSGYGMEGSRRQEDLDNAALYAGKVIEESGRNLLPKYSDIFRLKNNFSEESLIAWHWVVSNQWTSQNTLQSDLGIQGFDEYGATWGGYNGPSVDLQDAFSENALSLTRNNVDDRRKATMMMYGDKYDYFWVDKGGFDYTEFAVNSMEYQSAVGANEVKHLVGNDNDHVIGTGTHMARMATSLSTNLLRLADVYLIYAEAVLGNNNSTSDPKAVKAFNDVRKRSVKGYEPKSSITLDDIWKERRLELACEGDRWYDYVRWHYYEPQKAIAELKAQRRSYYVGLGTYYKSGNFDPTVTYYDQNPNIPNITDAHFQLPFPDTDLTMNPNLLKDPVEFDFGSISY
;
A
#
# COMPACT_ATOMS: atom_id res chain seq x y z
N SER A 1 2.47 18.16 -8.07
CA SER A 1 3.36 17.02 -7.75
C SER A 1 4.51 17.44 -6.85
N ALA A 2 5.36 18.41 -7.23
CA ALA A 2 6.51 18.85 -6.42
C ALA A 2 6.15 19.28 -4.98
N TYR A 3 5.13 20.13 -4.81
CA TYR A 3 4.65 20.50 -3.47
C TYR A 3 4.14 19.31 -2.65
N GLY A 4 3.49 18.34 -3.29
CA GLY A 4 3.03 17.12 -2.61
C GLY A 4 4.21 16.29 -2.10
N LEU A 5 5.23 16.07 -2.92
CA LEU A 5 6.44 15.36 -2.49
C LEU A 5 7.18 16.13 -1.39
N LEU A 6 7.31 17.45 -1.54
CA LEU A 6 7.96 18.30 -0.55
C LEU A 6 7.23 18.28 0.80
N SER A 7 5.90 18.23 0.80
CA SER A 7 5.12 18.09 2.04
C SER A 7 5.43 16.78 2.77
N LYS A 8 5.62 15.67 2.04
CA LYS A 8 6.02 14.37 2.58
C LYS A 8 7.44 14.40 3.15
N VAL A 9 8.36 15.11 2.47
CA VAL A 9 9.72 15.34 2.95
C VAL A 9 9.70 16.11 4.27
N TYR A 10 8.97 17.23 4.36
CA TYR A 10 8.88 18.01 5.59
C TYR A 10 8.21 17.24 6.74
N LEU A 11 7.12 16.50 6.46
CA LEU A 11 6.49 15.65 7.47
C LEU A 11 7.47 14.62 8.03
N THR A 12 8.26 13.99 7.16
CA THR A 12 9.30 13.02 7.55
C THR A 12 10.41 13.68 8.36
N LYS A 13 10.94 14.81 7.86
CA LYS A 13 12.00 15.59 8.49
C LYS A 13 11.60 16.09 9.88
N SER A 14 10.32 16.39 10.10
CA SER A 14 9.83 16.90 11.38
C SER A 14 10.16 15.98 12.57
N GLY A 15 10.25 14.66 12.36
CA GLY A 15 10.66 13.71 13.39
C GLY A 15 12.17 13.46 13.47
N TYR A 16 12.95 13.84 12.45
CA TYR A 16 14.36 13.47 12.35
C TYR A 16 15.21 14.14 13.45
N GLY A 17 15.85 13.30 14.27
CA GLY A 17 16.69 13.75 15.40
C GLY A 17 15.89 14.31 16.58
N MET A 18 14.59 13.98 16.66
CA MET A 18 13.73 14.41 17.76
C MET A 18 13.50 13.29 18.78
N GLU A 19 12.96 13.61 19.95
CA GLU A 19 12.59 12.64 20.98
C GLU A 19 11.17 12.96 21.51
N GLY A 20 10.23 12.04 21.29
CA GLY A 20 8.84 12.14 21.75
C GLY A 20 8.01 13.28 21.14
N SER A 21 8.55 14.00 20.15
CA SER A 21 7.92 15.17 19.54
C SER A 21 8.43 15.38 18.11
N ARG A 22 7.80 16.32 17.40
CA ARG A 22 8.16 16.72 16.03
C ARG A 22 8.44 18.21 15.96
N ARG A 23 9.37 18.62 15.12
CA ARG A 23 9.74 20.03 14.89
C ARG A 23 8.57 20.78 14.25
N GLN A 24 8.09 21.81 14.95
CA GLN A 24 6.89 22.55 14.53
C GLN A 24 7.07 23.26 13.16
N GLU A 25 8.22 23.87 12.91
CA GLU A 25 8.49 24.55 11.63
C GLU A 25 8.38 23.60 10.43
N ASP A 26 8.86 22.36 10.56
CA ASP A 26 8.75 21.37 9.49
C ASP A 26 7.30 20.85 9.36
N LEU A 27 6.55 20.74 10.45
CA LEU A 27 5.11 20.44 10.40
C LEU A 27 4.31 21.55 9.69
N ASP A 28 4.61 22.81 10.00
CA ASP A 28 3.97 23.97 9.38
C ASP A 28 4.25 24.00 7.87
N ASN A 29 5.49 23.72 7.46
CA ASN A 29 5.86 23.59 6.05
C ASN A 29 5.15 22.40 5.37
N ALA A 30 5.06 21.25 6.04
CA ALA A 30 4.32 20.11 5.52
C ALA A 30 2.84 20.45 5.27
N ALA A 31 2.18 21.08 6.26
CA ALA A 31 0.81 21.54 6.14
C ALA A 31 0.63 22.59 5.04
N LEU A 32 1.56 23.56 4.93
CA LEU A 32 1.54 24.58 3.89
C LEU A 32 1.58 23.99 2.49
N TYR A 33 2.57 23.12 2.21
CA TYR A 33 2.75 22.56 0.87
C TYR A 33 1.68 21.54 0.50
N ALA A 34 1.22 20.73 1.46
CA ALA A 34 0.10 19.83 1.23
C ALA A 34 -1.20 20.64 0.99
N GLY A 35 -1.44 21.68 1.77
CA GLY A 35 -2.58 22.59 1.61
C GLY A 35 -2.62 23.24 0.23
N LYS A 36 -1.48 23.72 -0.29
CA LYS A 36 -1.37 24.25 -1.67
C LYS A 36 -1.82 23.23 -2.72
N VAL A 37 -1.45 21.96 -2.58
CA VAL A 37 -1.90 20.91 -3.52
C VAL A 37 -3.41 20.71 -3.42
N ILE A 38 -3.95 20.62 -2.22
CA ILE A 38 -5.39 20.37 -1.98
C ILE A 38 -6.23 21.54 -2.49
N GLU A 39 -5.79 22.78 -2.28
CA GLU A 39 -6.59 23.99 -2.52
C GLU A 39 -6.36 24.59 -3.91
N GLU A 40 -5.17 24.46 -4.50
CA GLU A 40 -4.79 25.17 -5.73
C GLU A 40 -4.63 24.26 -6.95
N SER A 41 -4.54 22.93 -6.79
CA SER A 41 -4.23 22.04 -7.93
C SER A 41 -5.40 21.78 -8.89
N GLY A 42 -6.64 21.99 -8.44
CA GLY A 42 -7.85 21.66 -9.20
C GLY A 42 -8.09 20.15 -9.39
N ARG A 43 -7.33 19.28 -8.73
CA ARG A 43 -7.43 17.81 -8.81
C ARG A 43 -8.34 17.25 -7.74
N ASN A 44 -8.97 16.12 -8.03
CA ASN A 44 -9.89 15.45 -7.12
C ASN A 44 -9.50 13.99 -6.90
N LEU A 45 -10.01 13.40 -5.81
CA LEU A 45 -9.97 11.95 -5.61
C LEU A 45 -10.88 11.28 -6.64
N LEU A 46 -10.47 10.15 -7.20
CA LEU A 46 -11.35 9.38 -8.06
C LEU A 46 -12.57 8.88 -7.26
N PRO A 47 -13.79 8.88 -7.83
CA PRO A 47 -14.98 8.47 -7.08
C PRO A 47 -14.96 7.02 -6.61
N LYS A 48 -14.35 6.12 -7.41
CA LYS A 48 -14.25 4.68 -7.11
C LYS A 48 -12.80 4.32 -6.86
N TYR A 49 -12.49 3.84 -5.65
CA TYR A 49 -11.11 3.56 -5.24
C TYR A 49 -10.37 2.56 -6.14
N SER A 50 -11.05 1.49 -6.59
CA SER A 50 -10.41 0.49 -7.46
C SER A 50 -9.92 1.08 -8.79
N ASP A 51 -10.55 2.16 -9.26
CA ASP A 51 -10.26 2.76 -10.56
C ASP A 51 -8.86 3.37 -10.60
N ILE A 52 -8.31 3.77 -9.45
CA ILE A 52 -6.93 4.30 -9.30
C ILE A 52 -5.90 3.32 -9.86
N PHE A 53 -6.17 2.02 -9.73
CA PHE A 53 -5.22 0.95 -10.05
C PHE A 53 -5.54 0.27 -11.37
N ARG A 54 -6.31 0.91 -12.27
CA ARG A 54 -6.68 0.36 -13.59
C ARG A 54 -5.91 1.08 -14.69
N LEU A 55 -5.54 0.32 -15.73
CA LEU A 55 -4.78 0.81 -16.89
C LEU A 55 -5.37 2.07 -17.53
N LYS A 56 -6.70 2.09 -17.71
CA LYS A 56 -7.43 3.25 -18.26
C LYS A 56 -7.20 4.55 -17.48
N ASN A 57 -6.86 4.45 -16.19
CA ASN A 57 -6.70 5.57 -15.27
C ASN A 57 -5.23 5.81 -14.87
N ASN A 58 -4.28 5.29 -15.64
CA ASN A 58 -2.85 5.49 -15.46
C ASN A 58 -2.43 6.97 -15.28
N PHE A 59 -3.20 7.89 -15.87
CA PHE A 59 -2.97 9.34 -15.84
C PHE A 59 -4.12 10.10 -15.15
N SER A 60 -4.79 9.45 -14.20
CA SER A 60 -5.89 10.06 -13.45
C SER A 60 -5.47 11.31 -12.67
N GLU A 61 -6.44 12.16 -12.36
CA GLU A 61 -6.21 13.37 -11.57
C GLU A 61 -5.67 13.09 -10.16
N GLU A 62 -5.97 11.91 -9.60
CA GLU A 62 -5.47 11.47 -8.29
C GLU A 62 -3.98 11.05 -8.35
N SER A 63 -3.44 10.67 -9.51
CA SER A 63 -2.02 10.35 -9.69
C SER A 63 -1.19 11.62 -9.82
N LEU A 64 -0.30 11.87 -8.84
CA LEU A 64 0.57 13.05 -8.83
C LEU A 64 1.98 12.73 -9.32
N ILE A 65 2.52 11.57 -8.92
CA ILE A 65 3.81 11.05 -9.37
C ILE A 65 3.64 9.54 -9.54
N ALA A 66 3.99 9.03 -10.71
CA ALA A 66 3.97 7.61 -11.00
C ALA A 66 5.07 7.24 -12.00
N TRP A 67 5.52 5.98 -11.96
CA TRP A 67 6.22 5.39 -13.09
C TRP A 67 5.20 4.95 -14.13
N HIS A 68 5.37 5.45 -15.36
CA HIS A 68 4.54 5.10 -16.50
C HIS A 68 5.24 4.06 -17.35
N TRP A 69 4.84 2.81 -17.13
CA TRP A 69 5.43 1.66 -17.79
C TRP A 69 4.84 1.43 -19.17
N VAL A 70 5.64 0.87 -20.06
CA VAL A 70 5.29 0.55 -21.44
C VAL A 70 5.77 -0.86 -21.76
N VAL A 71 4.86 -1.68 -22.27
CA VAL A 71 5.22 -2.94 -22.92
C VAL A 71 5.98 -2.65 -24.21
N SER A 72 7.26 -2.97 -24.24
CA SER A 72 8.14 -2.74 -25.39
C SER A 72 9.27 -3.78 -25.45
N ASN A 73 10.11 -3.71 -26.49
CA ASN A 73 11.31 -4.54 -26.58
C ASN A 73 12.40 -4.17 -25.54
N GLN A 74 12.28 -3.02 -24.88
CA GLN A 74 13.18 -2.60 -23.80
C GLN A 74 12.70 -3.20 -22.48
N TRP A 75 13.41 -4.22 -21.97
CA TRP A 75 13.03 -4.92 -20.74
C TRP A 75 12.80 -4.00 -19.54
N THR A 76 13.60 -2.94 -19.40
CA THR A 76 13.53 -2.03 -18.25
C THR A 76 12.38 -1.01 -18.33
N SER A 77 11.57 -1.02 -19.40
CA SER A 77 10.43 -0.11 -19.54
C SER A 77 9.11 -0.70 -19.03
N GLN A 78 9.08 -1.96 -18.62
CA GLN A 78 7.85 -2.69 -18.33
C GLN A 78 7.59 -2.85 -16.82
N ASN A 79 6.32 -3.00 -16.44
CA ASN A 79 5.93 -3.36 -15.08
C ASN A 79 5.82 -4.89 -14.93
N THR A 80 6.66 -5.49 -14.09
CA THR A 80 6.70 -6.93 -13.81
C THR A 80 5.84 -7.36 -12.61
N LEU A 81 5.19 -6.44 -11.90
CA LEU A 81 4.55 -6.75 -10.61
C LEU A 81 3.43 -7.80 -10.71
N GLN A 82 2.68 -7.85 -11.81
CA GLN A 82 1.67 -8.91 -11.99
C GLN A 82 2.31 -10.31 -11.92
N SER A 83 3.53 -10.48 -12.41
CA SER A 83 4.22 -11.78 -12.36
C SER A 83 4.53 -12.22 -10.94
N ASP A 84 5.05 -11.29 -10.13
CA ASP A 84 5.51 -11.58 -8.76
C ASP A 84 4.38 -11.58 -7.72
N LEU A 85 3.22 -11.00 -8.04
CA LEU A 85 2.07 -10.88 -7.13
C LEU A 85 0.87 -11.73 -7.57
N GLY A 86 0.73 -12.00 -8.87
CA GLY A 86 -0.40 -12.72 -9.45
C GLY A 86 -0.36 -14.21 -9.16
N ILE A 87 -1.54 -14.80 -8.95
CA ILE A 87 -1.70 -16.25 -8.78
C ILE A 87 -1.31 -16.94 -10.08
N GLN A 88 -0.66 -18.10 -9.99
CA GLN A 88 -0.31 -18.87 -11.18
C GLN A 88 -1.52 -19.06 -12.10
N GLY A 89 -1.36 -18.83 -13.40
CA GLY A 89 -2.42 -18.96 -14.41
C GLY A 89 -3.38 -17.77 -14.48
N PHE A 90 -3.12 -16.68 -13.76
CA PHE A 90 -3.97 -15.48 -13.77
C PHE A 90 -3.92 -14.72 -15.13
N ASP A 91 -2.88 -14.96 -15.94
CA ASP A 91 -2.74 -14.49 -17.31
C ASP A 91 -2.44 -15.62 -18.30
N GLU A 92 -2.58 -15.34 -19.60
CA GLU A 92 -2.33 -16.29 -20.69
C GLU A 92 -0.83 -16.51 -21.00
N TYR A 93 0.08 -15.76 -20.38
CA TYR A 93 1.51 -15.79 -20.69
C TYR A 93 2.31 -16.78 -19.84
N GLY A 94 1.64 -17.50 -18.92
CA GLY A 94 2.29 -18.42 -17.99
C GLY A 94 3.33 -17.71 -17.11
N ALA A 95 3.09 -16.43 -16.81
CA ALA A 95 4.09 -15.52 -16.27
C ALA A 95 3.80 -15.13 -14.82
N THR A 96 3.03 -15.92 -14.08
CA THR A 96 2.55 -15.58 -12.73
C THR A 96 2.97 -16.64 -11.72
N TRP A 97 3.52 -16.23 -10.59
CA TRP A 97 4.05 -17.11 -9.53
C TRP A 97 3.92 -16.52 -8.11
N GLY A 98 3.17 -15.44 -7.95
CA GLY A 98 3.00 -14.74 -6.68
C GLY A 98 1.98 -15.36 -5.73
N GLY A 99 1.30 -16.45 -6.10
CA GLY A 99 0.14 -16.96 -5.35
C GLY A 99 0.42 -17.49 -3.92
N TYR A 100 1.68 -17.75 -3.57
CA TYR A 100 2.09 -18.07 -2.19
C TYR A 100 2.28 -16.83 -1.31
N ASN A 101 2.39 -15.66 -1.93
CA ASN A 101 2.45 -14.37 -1.24
C ASN A 101 1.04 -13.79 -1.11
N GLY A 102 0.85 -12.96 -0.10
CA GLY A 102 -0.39 -12.19 0.03
C GLY A 102 -0.40 -11.24 1.21
N PRO A 103 -1.41 -10.35 1.26
CA PRO A 103 -1.65 -9.43 2.36
C PRO A 103 -1.68 -10.15 3.71
N SER A 104 -0.84 -9.70 4.64
CA SER A 104 -0.68 -10.33 5.95
C SER A 104 -2.01 -10.39 6.72
N VAL A 105 -2.11 -11.36 7.65
CA VAL A 105 -3.26 -11.48 8.54
C VAL A 105 -3.46 -10.18 9.35
N ASP A 106 -2.37 -9.53 9.75
CA ASP A 106 -2.40 -8.21 10.39
C ASP A 106 -3.10 -7.13 9.54
N LEU A 107 -2.90 -7.12 8.21
CA LEU A 107 -3.58 -6.18 7.32
C LEU A 107 -5.04 -6.56 7.07
N GLN A 108 -5.35 -7.85 7.00
CA GLN A 108 -6.72 -8.33 6.93
C GLN A 108 -7.53 -7.88 8.16
N ASP A 109 -6.97 -8.06 9.37
CA ASP A 109 -7.58 -7.61 10.62
C ASP A 109 -7.83 -6.09 10.63
N ALA A 110 -6.94 -5.30 10.02
CA ALA A 110 -7.10 -3.84 9.93
C ALA A 110 -8.33 -3.43 9.10
N PHE A 111 -8.72 -4.25 8.11
CA PHE A 111 -9.97 -4.15 7.36
C PHE A 111 -11.15 -4.86 8.05
N SER A 112 -10.97 -5.36 9.27
CA SER A 112 -11.93 -6.20 9.98
C SER A 112 -12.35 -7.43 9.16
N GLU A 113 -11.37 -8.10 8.56
CA GLU A 113 -11.56 -9.36 7.82
C GLU A 113 -11.01 -10.58 8.55
N ASN A 114 -11.45 -11.76 8.11
CA ASN A 114 -11.03 -13.04 8.69
C ASN A 114 -11.06 -14.16 7.65
N ALA A 115 -9.90 -14.77 7.35
CA ALA A 115 -9.80 -15.90 6.42
C ALA A 115 -10.60 -17.14 6.86
N LEU A 116 -10.94 -17.29 8.15
CA LEU A 116 -11.80 -18.38 8.62
C LEU A 116 -13.29 -18.15 8.38
N SER A 117 -13.68 -17.00 7.82
CA SER A 117 -15.04 -16.76 7.33
C SER A 117 -15.17 -17.15 5.86
N LEU A 118 -16.37 -17.58 5.42
CA LEU A 118 -16.71 -17.72 4.01
C LEU A 118 -17.47 -16.49 3.46
N THR A 119 -17.77 -15.53 4.33
CA THR A 119 -18.40 -14.26 3.97
C THR A 119 -17.43 -13.11 4.18
N ARG A 120 -17.57 -12.07 3.37
CA ARG A 120 -16.60 -10.98 3.25
C ARG A 120 -17.16 -9.67 3.77
N ASN A 121 -16.34 -8.92 4.50
CA ASN A 121 -16.66 -7.58 4.96
C ASN A 121 -16.39 -6.56 3.85
N ASN A 122 -17.43 -6.23 3.09
CA ASN A 122 -17.38 -5.29 1.97
C ASN A 122 -17.91 -3.89 2.35
N VAL A 123 -17.83 -3.51 3.62
CA VAL A 123 -18.17 -2.15 4.09
C VAL A 123 -17.16 -1.12 3.58
N ASP A 124 -15.87 -1.49 3.53
CA ASP A 124 -14.80 -0.67 2.95
C ASP A 124 -14.39 -1.23 1.59
N ASP A 125 -14.68 -0.51 0.51
CA ASP A 125 -14.40 -0.95 -0.86
C ASP A 125 -12.88 -1.13 -1.13
N ARG A 126 -12.01 -0.53 -0.31
CA ARG A 126 -10.55 -0.68 -0.43
C ARG A 126 -10.07 -2.06 -0.08
N ARG A 127 -10.76 -2.76 0.81
CA ARG A 127 -10.44 -4.13 1.20
C ARG A 127 -10.33 -4.98 -0.06
N LYS A 128 -11.39 -4.99 -0.88
CA LYS A 128 -11.48 -5.84 -2.06
C LYS A 128 -10.55 -5.39 -3.20
N ALA A 129 -10.27 -4.09 -3.29
CA ALA A 129 -9.28 -3.55 -4.23
C ALA A 129 -7.82 -3.77 -3.80
N THR A 130 -7.59 -4.13 -2.54
CA THR A 130 -6.26 -4.46 -2.01
C THR A 130 -6.00 -5.96 -2.12
N MET A 131 -6.99 -6.78 -1.74
CA MET A 131 -6.82 -8.23 -1.60
C MET A 131 -8.04 -9.02 -2.07
N MET A 132 -7.77 -10.17 -2.69
CA MET A 132 -8.77 -11.17 -3.07
C MET A 132 -8.78 -12.31 -2.06
N MET A 133 -9.99 -12.70 -1.66
CA MET A 133 -10.23 -13.75 -0.67
C MET A 133 -11.38 -14.63 -1.13
N TYR A 134 -11.59 -15.76 -0.45
CA TYR A 134 -12.71 -16.66 -0.72
C TYR A 134 -14.04 -15.89 -0.84
N GLY A 135 -14.78 -16.12 -1.92
CA GLY A 135 -16.08 -15.52 -2.22
C GLY A 135 -16.00 -14.22 -3.04
N ASP A 136 -14.80 -13.67 -3.28
CA ASP A 136 -14.65 -12.45 -4.06
C ASP A 136 -14.78 -12.67 -5.57
N LYS A 137 -15.49 -11.74 -6.21
CA LYS A 137 -15.66 -11.66 -7.67
C LYS A 137 -15.31 -10.27 -8.19
N TYR A 138 -14.66 -10.20 -9.34
CA TYR A 138 -14.10 -8.98 -9.90
C TYR A 138 -14.64 -8.77 -11.31
N ASP A 139 -15.41 -7.71 -11.51
CA ASP A 139 -15.99 -7.35 -12.81
C ASP A 139 -14.97 -6.74 -13.77
N TYR A 140 -13.91 -6.14 -13.23
CA TYR A 140 -12.84 -5.47 -13.96
C TYR A 140 -11.65 -6.35 -14.32
N PHE A 141 -11.70 -7.64 -13.99
CA PHE A 141 -10.72 -8.64 -14.43
C PHE A 141 -11.44 -9.68 -15.26
N TRP A 142 -10.77 -10.15 -16.31
CA TRP A 142 -11.25 -11.14 -17.25
C TRP A 142 -12.61 -10.74 -17.84
N VAL A 143 -12.68 -9.49 -18.31
CA VAL A 143 -13.94 -8.87 -18.78
C VAL A 143 -14.54 -9.69 -19.93
N ASP A 144 -13.72 -10.23 -20.82
CA ASP A 144 -14.13 -11.13 -21.92
C ASP A 144 -14.71 -12.47 -21.45
N LYS A 145 -14.42 -12.86 -20.20
CA LYS A 145 -14.90 -14.11 -19.58
C LYS A 145 -16.05 -13.87 -18.59
N GLY A 146 -16.58 -12.64 -18.52
CA GLY A 146 -17.69 -12.28 -17.63
C GLY A 146 -17.28 -11.93 -16.19
N GLY A 147 -16.00 -11.68 -15.96
CA GLY A 147 -15.44 -11.38 -14.64
C GLY A 147 -14.55 -12.51 -14.10
N PHE A 148 -13.75 -12.19 -13.09
CA PHE A 148 -12.90 -13.14 -12.38
C PHE A 148 -13.53 -13.55 -11.05
N ASP A 149 -13.72 -14.85 -10.84
CA ASP A 149 -14.18 -15.43 -9.57
C ASP A 149 -13.01 -16.09 -8.85
N TYR A 150 -12.62 -15.53 -7.70
CA TYR A 150 -11.46 -16.00 -6.96
C TYR A 150 -11.63 -17.43 -6.45
N THR A 151 -12.82 -17.77 -5.93
CA THR A 151 -13.04 -19.12 -5.39
C THR A 151 -12.97 -20.14 -6.52
N GLU A 152 -13.63 -19.87 -7.63
CA GLU A 152 -13.60 -20.80 -8.76
C GLU A 152 -12.18 -21.01 -9.29
N PHE A 153 -11.42 -19.92 -9.42
CA PHE A 153 -10.07 -19.97 -9.95
C PHE A 153 -9.07 -20.58 -8.96
N ALA A 154 -8.90 -19.97 -7.78
CA ALA A 154 -7.82 -20.30 -6.85
C ALA A 154 -8.13 -21.51 -5.97
N VAL A 155 -9.40 -21.84 -5.74
CA VAL A 155 -9.79 -22.95 -4.84
C VAL A 155 -10.19 -24.18 -5.64
N ASN A 156 -11.06 -24.02 -6.65
CA ASN A 156 -11.66 -25.17 -7.34
C ASN A 156 -10.83 -25.65 -8.53
N SER A 157 -10.26 -24.72 -9.30
CA SER A 157 -9.57 -25.05 -10.56
C SER A 157 -8.08 -25.33 -10.39
N MET A 158 -7.50 -25.00 -9.23
CA MET A 158 -6.06 -25.02 -9.00
C MET A 158 -5.68 -25.54 -7.61
N GLU A 159 -4.37 -25.62 -7.35
CA GLU A 159 -3.85 -25.75 -5.99
C GLU A 159 -4.03 -24.42 -5.25
N TYR A 160 -4.57 -24.48 -4.03
CA TYR A 160 -4.75 -23.30 -3.19
C TYR A 160 -3.42 -22.93 -2.50
N GLN A 161 -2.83 -21.79 -2.88
CA GLN A 161 -1.45 -21.41 -2.51
C GLN A 161 -1.33 -20.46 -1.30
N SER A 162 -2.36 -19.66 -1.01
CA SER A 162 -2.24 -18.59 0.00
C SER A 162 -2.40 -19.11 1.44
N ALA A 163 -1.29 -19.29 2.15
CA ALA A 163 -1.30 -19.69 3.55
C ALA A 163 -1.94 -18.64 4.49
N VAL A 164 -2.06 -17.38 4.04
CA VAL A 164 -2.67 -16.29 4.82
C VAL A 164 -4.15 -16.05 4.46
N GLY A 165 -4.70 -16.77 3.48
CA GLY A 165 -6.11 -16.65 3.12
C GLY A 165 -6.46 -15.57 2.11
N ALA A 166 -5.47 -14.86 1.57
CA ALA A 166 -5.64 -13.73 0.66
C ALA A 166 -4.53 -13.67 -0.41
N ASN A 167 -4.84 -13.18 -1.60
CA ASN A 167 -3.86 -12.82 -2.62
C ASN A 167 -3.98 -11.34 -3.00
N GLU A 168 -2.93 -10.76 -3.59
CA GLU A 168 -2.89 -9.34 -3.96
C GLU A 168 -3.87 -9.03 -5.10
N VAL A 169 -4.54 -7.88 -5.05
CA VAL A 169 -5.34 -7.34 -6.17
C VAL A 169 -4.66 -6.13 -6.79
N LYS A 170 -4.06 -5.30 -5.93
CA LYS A 170 -3.34 -4.11 -6.37
C LYS A 170 -2.15 -4.52 -7.23
N HIS A 171 -1.85 -3.70 -8.24
CA HIS A 171 -0.85 -3.96 -9.29
C HIS A 171 -1.18 -5.06 -10.30
N LEU A 172 -2.27 -5.82 -10.11
CA LEU A 172 -2.73 -6.76 -11.13
C LEU A 172 -3.59 -6.04 -12.17
N VAL A 173 -3.42 -6.41 -13.44
CA VAL A 173 -4.16 -5.85 -14.57
C VAL A 173 -5.24 -6.78 -15.10
N GLY A 174 -5.12 -8.08 -14.83
CA GLY A 174 -6.00 -9.11 -15.38
C GLY A 174 -5.34 -9.84 -16.53
N ASN A 175 -6.14 -10.23 -17.51
CA ASN A 175 -5.69 -10.98 -18.67
C ASN A 175 -5.29 -10.08 -19.85
N ASP A 176 -4.82 -10.67 -20.95
CA ASP A 176 -4.40 -9.88 -22.13
C ASP A 176 -5.51 -8.98 -22.67
N ASN A 177 -6.75 -9.46 -22.67
CA ASN A 177 -7.90 -8.69 -23.11
C ASN A 177 -8.14 -7.46 -22.23
N ASP A 178 -8.03 -7.58 -20.90
CA ASP A 178 -8.13 -6.43 -19.99
C ASP A 178 -7.04 -5.39 -20.27
N HIS A 179 -5.84 -5.84 -20.65
CA HIS A 179 -4.75 -4.95 -21.03
C HIS A 179 -5.05 -4.20 -22.33
N VAL A 180 -5.55 -4.90 -23.35
CA VAL A 180 -6.01 -4.28 -24.61
C VAL A 180 -7.14 -3.28 -24.37
N ILE A 181 -8.13 -3.60 -23.53
CA ILE A 181 -9.20 -2.66 -23.15
C ILE A 181 -8.62 -1.40 -22.47
N GLY A 182 -7.63 -1.60 -21.59
CA GLY A 182 -7.04 -0.55 -20.78
C GLY A 182 -6.12 0.41 -21.53
N THR A 183 -5.31 -0.10 -22.49
CA THR A 183 -4.25 0.67 -23.14
C THR A 183 -4.27 0.63 -24.67
N GLY A 184 -5.07 -0.25 -25.27
CA GLY A 184 -5.04 -0.50 -26.71
C GLY A 184 -3.83 -1.33 -27.17
N THR A 185 -3.07 -1.91 -26.24
CA THR A 185 -1.90 -2.75 -26.56
C THR A 185 -1.99 -4.09 -25.85
N HIS A 186 -1.39 -5.12 -26.41
CA HIS A 186 -1.24 -6.42 -25.73
C HIS A 186 -0.24 -6.32 -24.57
N MET A 187 -0.39 -7.18 -23.57
CA MET A 187 0.65 -7.38 -22.57
C MET A 187 1.71 -8.36 -23.11
N ALA A 188 2.75 -8.63 -22.34
CA ALA A 188 3.68 -9.71 -22.65
C ALA A 188 4.15 -10.40 -21.37
N ARG A 189 4.92 -11.49 -21.52
CA ARG A 189 5.50 -12.21 -20.38
C ARG A 189 6.30 -11.23 -19.50
N MET A 190 5.86 -11.08 -18.24
CA MET A 190 6.43 -10.14 -17.25
C MET A 190 6.35 -8.67 -17.64
N ALA A 191 5.40 -8.28 -18.51
CA ALA A 191 5.31 -6.92 -19.00
C ALA A 191 3.86 -6.45 -19.04
N THR A 192 3.53 -5.49 -18.16
CA THR A 192 2.28 -4.73 -18.19
C THR A 192 2.57 -3.24 -18.24
N SER A 193 1.58 -2.45 -18.66
CA SER A 193 1.65 -0.99 -18.74
C SER A 193 0.96 -0.28 -17.57
N LEU A 194 0.65 -0.97 -16.47
CA LEU A 194 -0.03 -0.34 -15.32
C LEU A 194 0.94 0.55 -14.56
N SER A 195 0.61 1.83 -14.42
CA SER A 195 1.42 2.80 -13.70
C SER A 195 1.63 2.39 -12.24
N THR A 196 2.85 2.55 -11.73
CA THR A 196 3.13 2.43 -10.30
C THR A 196 3.08 3.81 -9.67
N ASN A 197 2.04 4.08 -8.87
CA ASN A 197 1.92 5.35 -8.16
C ASN A 197 2.99 5.46 -7.06
N LEU A 198 3.69 6.60 -7.02
CA LEU A 198 4.67 6.97 -5.98
C LEU A 198 4.12 8.04 -5.03
N LEU A 199 3.21 8.87 -5.54
CA LEU A 199 2.48 9.86 -4.77
C LEU A 199 1.09 10.06 -5.37
N ARG A 200 0.06 9.93 -4.55
CA ARG A 200 -1.34 10.18 -4.91
C ARG A 200 -1.92 11.32 -4.09
N LEU A 201 -3.02 11.90 -4.59
CA LEU A 201 -3.71 12.98 -3.90
C LEU A 201 -4.19 12.58 -2.50
N ALA A 202 -4.67 11.35 -2.31
CA ALA A 202 -5.08 10.84 -0.99
C ALA A 202 -3.92 10.80 0.03
N ASP A 203 -2.68 10.51 -0.39
CA ASP A 203 -1.50 10.59 0.50
C ASP A 203 -1.31 12.03 0.97
N VAL A 204 -1.42 13.01 0.06
CA VAL A 204 -1.31 14.44 0.40
C VAL A 204 -2.41 14.90 1.36
N TYR A 205 -3.64 14.39 1.21
CA TYR A 205 -4.75 14.68 2.14
C TYR A 205 -4.42 14.18 3.56
N LEU A 206 -3.87 12.97 3.67
CA LEU A 206 -3.50 12.39 4.96
C LEU A 206 -2.24 13.02 5.55
N ILE A 207 -1.27 13.43 4.72
CA ILE A 207 -0.11 14.23 5.14
C ILE A 207 -0.56 15.57 5.72
N TYR A 208 -1.50 16.25 5.06
CA TYR A 208 -2.06 17.51 5.56
C TYR A 208 -2.73 17.33 6.93
N ALA A 209 -3.61 16.32 7.06
CA ALA A 209 -4.26 16.02 8.32
C ALA A 209 -3.26 15.71 9.45
N GLU A 210 -2.22 14.93 9.16
CA GLU A 210 -1.19 14.57 10.14
C GLU A 210 -0.32 15.76 10.55
N ALA A 211 0.05 16.61 9.59
CA ALA A 211 0.85 17.80 9.82
C ALA A 211 0.10 18.83 10.67
N VAL A 212 -1.18 19.07 10.39
CA VAL A 212 -2.04 19.98 11.17
C VAL A 212 -2.32 19.43 12.56
N LEU A 213 -2.46 18.10 12.73
CA LEU A 213 -2.51 17.48 14.06
C LEU A 213 -1.23 17.77 14.85
N GLY A 214 -0.06 17.61 14.21
CA GLY A 214 1.23 18.00 14.77
C GLY A 214 1.57 17.23 16.05
N ASN A 215 1.92 17.94 17.12
CA ASN A 215 2.24 17.34 18.42
C ASN A 215 1.02 17.18 19.35
N ASN A 216 -0.19 17.46 18.86
CA ASN A 216 -1.41 17.36 19.66
C ASN A 216 -1.97 15.92 19.66
N ASN A 217 -2.65 15.53 20.73
CA ASN A 217 -3.32 14.22 20.82
C ASN A 217 -4.50 14.11 19.82
N SER A 218 -5.12 15.23 19.48
CA SER A 218 -6.25 15.32 18.56
C SER A 218 -6.34 16.70 17.93
N THR A 219 -6.96 16.79 16.76
CA THR A 219 -7.32 18.08 16.14
C THR A 219 -8.80 18.10 15.71
N SER A 220 -9.41 19.27 15.77
CA SER A 220 -10.74 19.57 15.20
C SER A 220 -10.65 20.67 14.14
N ASP A 221 -9.44 20.92 13.60
CA ASP A 221 -9.26 21.86 12.50
C ASP A 221 -10.18 21.47 11.32
N PRO A 222 -11.05 22.37 10.85
CA PRO A 222 -12.05 22.02 9.84
C PRO A 222 -11.45 21.49 8.53
N LYS A 223 -10.27 21.99 8.12
CA LYS A 223 -9.63 21.56 6.87
C LYS A 223 -8.97 20.19 7.05
N ALA A 224 -8.29 19.95 8.16
CA ALA A 224 -7.66 18.66 8.45
C ALA A 224 -8.72 17.54 8.58
N VAL A 225 -9.78 17.81 9.33
CA VAL A 225 -10.91 16.90 9.49
C VAL A 225 -11.60 16.63 8.16
N LYS A 226 -11.78 17.66 7.32
CA LYS A 226 -12.32 17.50 5.97
C LYS A 226 -11.43 16.61 5.10
N ALA A 227 -10.12 16.87 5.05
CA ALA A 227 -9.18 16.07 4.25
C ALA A 227 -9.22 14.58 4.63
N PHE A 228 -9.23 14.28 5.93
CA PHE A 228 -9.39 12.91 6.43
C PHE A 228 -10.74 12.30 6.03
N ASN A 229 -11.84 13.04 6.25
CA ASN A 229 -13.19 12.56 5.96
C ASN A 229 -13.42 12.33 4.45
N ASP A 230 -12.83 13.14 3.57
CA ASP A 230 -12.97 13.00 2.12
C ASP A 230 -12.37 11.67 1.63
N VAL A 231 -11.20 11.27 2.18
CA VAL A 231 -10.57 9.97 1.87
C VAL A 231 -11.46 8.82 2.33
N ARG A 232 -11.98 8.87 3.56
CA ARG A 232 -12.85 7.82 4.11
C ARG A 232 -14.19 7.70 3.40
N LYS A 233 -14.85 8.83 3.16
CA LYS A 233 -16.20 8.90 2.58
C LYS A 233 -16.25 8.28 1.18
N ARG A 234 -15.16 8.37 0.42
CA ARG A 234 -15.07 7.77 -0.93
C ARG A 234 -15.22 6.24 -0.89
N SER A 235 -14.78 5.57 0.17
CA SER A 235 -14.61 4.11 0.18
C SER A 235 -15.47 3.36 1.20
N VAL A 236 -15.90 4.02 2.28
CA VAL A 236 -16.59 3.36 3.40
C VAL A 236 -18.11 3.60 3.30
N LYS A 237 -18.87 2.51 3.13
CA LYS A 237 -20.33 2.53 3.08
C LYS A 237 -20.91 2.89 4.44
N GLY A 238 -21.87 3.81 4.47
CA GLY A 238 -22.47 4.30 5.72
C GLY A 238 -21.46 5.05 6.60
N TYR A 239 -20.43 5.65 6.02
CA TYR A 239 -19.44 6.41 6.76
C TYR A 239 -20.05 7.65 7.42
N GLU A 240 -19.91 7.72 8.74
CA GLU A 240 -20.22 8.90 9.53
C GLU A 240 -18.96 9.78 9.68
N PRO A 241 -18.97 11.04 9.19
CA PRO A 241 -17.84 11.94 9.29
C PRO A 241 -17.41 12.19 10.74
N LYS A 242 -16.11 12.17 11.00
CA LYS A 242 -15.56 12.57 12.30
C LYS A 242 -15.57 14.10 12.43
N SER A 243 -15.79 14.59 13.64
CA SER A 243 -15.61 16.01 13.99
C SER A 243 -14.22 16.32 14.56
N SER A 244 -13.51 15.30 15.04
CA SER A 244 -12.12 15.38 15.49
C SER A 244 -11.38 14.09 15.14
N ILE A 245 -10.09 14.21 14.84
CA ILE A 245 -9.21 13.11 14.45
C ILE A 245 -7.99 13.06 15.37
N THR A 246 -7.51 11.84 15.60
CA THR A 246 -6.30 11.52 16.39
C THR A 246 -5.17 11.02 15.48
N LEU A 247 -3.95 10.86 16.01
CA LEU A 247 -2.87 10.23 15.26
C LEU A 247 -3.21 8.78 14.89
N ASP A 248 -3.84 8.02 15.79
CA ASP A 248 -4.24 6.62 15.54
C ASP A 248 -5.25 6.51 14.40
N ASP A 249 -6.18 7.48 14.30
CA ASP A 249 -7.12 7.55 13.18
C ASP A 249 -6.38 7.70 11.86
N ILE A 250 -5.45 8.66 11.78
CA ILE A 250 -4.68 8.96 10.57
C ILE A 250 -3.74 7.80 10.24
N TRP A 251 -3.08 7.22 11.24
CA TRP A 251 -2.15 6.10 11.12
C TRP A 251 -2.83 4.85 10.56
N LYS A 252 -4.02 4.51 11.09
CA LYS A 252 -4.86 3.44 10.55
C LYS A 252 -5.33 3.79 9.13
N GLU A 253 -5.77 5.02 8.90
CA GLU A 253 -6.30 5.42 7.59
C GLU A 253 -5.24 5.33 6.50
N ARG A 254 -4.01 5.81 6.76
CA ARG A 254 -2.87 5.67 5.85
C ARG A 254 -2.59 4.21 5.52
N ARG A 255 -2.63 3.33 6.53
CA ARG A 255 -2.41 1.90 6.36
C ARG A 255 -3.43 1.26 5.40
N LEU A 256 -4.71 1.62 5.52
CA LEU A 256 -5.78 1.08 4.67
C LEU A 256 -5.76 1.72 3.27
N GLU A 257 -5.49 3.02 3.20
CA GLU A 257 -5.52 3.80 1.95
C GLU A 257 -4.35 3.49 1.02
N LEU A 258 -3.16 3.26 1.58
CA LEU A 258 -1.89 3.08 0.87
C LEU A 258 -1.37 1.63 0.94
N ALA A 259 -2.23 0.68 1.33
CA ALA A 259 -1.86 -0.73 1.45
C ALA A 259 -1.25 -1.24 0.14
N CYS A 260 -0.12 -1.94 0.23
CA CYS A 260 0.61 -2.51 -0.91
C CYS A 260 1.19 -1.49 -1.90
N GLU A 261 1.41 -0.22 -1.50
CA GLU A 261 1.97 0.82 -2.40
C GLU A 261 3.39 1.26 -2.02
N GLY A 262 4.03 0.53 -1.11
CA GLY A 262 5.41 0.81 -0.68
C GLY A 262 5.52 1.81 0.47
N ASP A 263 4.43 2.43 0.92
CA ASP A 263 4.48 3.48 1.95
C ASP A 263 4.66 2.99 3.39
N ARG A 264 4.05 1.85 3.75
CA ARG A 264 3.91 1.47 5.17
C ARG A 264 5.24 1.29 5.90
N TRP A 265 6.27 0.80 5.22
CA TRP A 265 7.60 0.71 5.82
C TRP A 265 8.18 2.09 6.12
N TYR A 266 8.10 3.03 5.18
CA TYR A 266 8.60 4.39 5.38
C TYR A 266 7.80 5.18 6.41
N ASP A 267 6.51 4.85 6.59
CA ASP A 267 5.71 5.34 7.72
C ASP A 267 6.32 4.90 9.07
N TYR A 268 6.75 3.64 9.21
CA TYR A 268 7.46 3.20 10.42
C TYR A 268 8.85 3.85 10.56
N VAL A 269 9.59 4.04 9.48
CA VAL A 269 10.90 4.71 9.51
C VAL A 269 10.77 6.14 10.02
N ARG A 270 9.83 6.92 9.48
CA ARG A 270 9.63 8.31 9.96
C ARG A 270 9.08 8.38 11.38
N TRP A 271 8.34 7.37 11.84
CA TRP A 271 7.89 7.30 13.22
C TRP A 271 9.04 6.96 14.17
N HIS A 272 9.92 6.04 13.76
CA HIS A 272 11.11 5.65 14.50
C HIS A 272 12.04 6.83 14.80
N TYR A 273 12.11 7.83 13.90
CA TYR A 273 12.92 9.03 14.11
C TYR A 273 12.62 9.81 15.39
N TYR A 274 11.41 9.73 15.94
CA TYR A 274 11.03 10.45 17.16
C TYR A 274 10.36 9.59 18.24
N GLU A 275 9.82 8.40 17.90
CA GLU A 275 9.26 7.44 18.85
C GLU A 275 9.70 5.99 18.53
N PRO A 276 11.01 5.69 18.65
CA PRO A 276 11.58 4.42 18.20
C PRO A 276 10.94 3.20 18.89
N GLN A 277 10.68 3.30 20.19
CA GLN A 277 10.10 2.20 20.97
C GLN A 277 8.67 1.88 20.55
N LYS A 278 7.86 2.89 20.17
CA LYS A 278 6.48 2.66 19.70
C LYS A 278 6.47 1.99 18.33
N ALA A 279 7.31 2.48 17.40
CA ALA A 279 7.44 1.89 16.08
C ALA A 279 7.89 0.41 16.15
N ILE A 280 8.89 0.10 16.98
CA ILE A 280 9.37 -1.28 17.20
C ILE A 280 8.29 -2.14 17.86
N ALA A 281 7.59 -1.61 18.87
CA ALA A 281 6.55 -2.34 19.57
C ALA A 281 5.40 -2.72 18.64
N GLU A 282 4.91 -1.79 17.79
CA GLU A 282 3.84 -2.10 16.83
C GLU A 282 4.30 -3.16 15.82
N LEU A 283 5.51 -3.04 15.25
CA LEU A 283 6.04 -4.03 14.30
C LEU A 283 6.15 -5.45 14.90
N LYS A 284 6.53 -5.56 16.18
CA LYS A 284 6.61 -6.83 16.93
C LYS A 284 5.23 -7.38 17.29
N ALA A 285 4.23 -6.52 17.47
CA ALA A 285 2.86 -6.90 17.77
C ALA A 285 2.08 -7.40 16.55
N GLN A 286 2.59 -7.19 15.33
CA GLN A 286 1.89 -7.58 14.10
C GLN A 286 1.68 -9.09 13.99
N ARG A 287 0.49 -9.49 13.54
CA ARG A 287 0.16 -10.89 13.24
C ARG A 287 0.84 -11.38 11.96
N ARG A 288 2.04 -11.93 12.12
CA ARG A 288 2.94 -12.38 11.04
C ARG A 288 2.92 -13.88 10.76
N SER A 289 2.13 -14.68 11.48
CA SER A 289 1.92 -16.10 11.15
C SER A 289 0.88 -16.32 10.04
N TYR A 290 0.58 -17.59 9.77
CA TYR A 290 -0.30 -18.07 8.72
C TYR A 290 -1.44 -18.94 9.27
N TYR A 291 -2.37 -19.36 8.40
CA TYR A 291 -3.43 -20.30 8.73
C TYR A 291 -3.08 -21.72 8.24
N VAL A 292 -3.43 -22.71 9.04
CA VAL A 292 -3.40 -24.13 8.69
C VAL A 292 -4.78 -24.53 8.13
N GLY A 293 -4.82 -25.41 7.13
CA GLY A 293 -6.05 -26.09 6.69
C GLY A 293 -7.00 -25.31 5.77
N LEU A 294 -6.69 -24.06 5.40
CA LEU A 294 -7.61 -23.21 4.61
C LEU A 294 -8.08 -23.84 3.30
N GLY A 295 -7.18 -24.47 2.53
CA GLY A 295 -7.55 -25.07 1.24
C GLY A 295 -8.61 -26.17 1.39
N THR A 296 -8.47 -27.04 2.39
CA THR A 296 -9.46 -28.09 2.69
C THR A 296 -10.77 -27.48 3.18
N TYR A 297 -10.69 -26.47 4.04
CA TYR A 297 -11.87 -25.76 4.53
C TYR A 297 -12.66 -25.13 3.37
N TYR A 298 -11.99 -24.36 2.50
CA TYR A 298 -12.63 -23.68 1.39
C TYR A 298 -13.25 -24.64 0.36
N LYS A 299 -12.61 -25.79 0.10
CA LYS A 299 -13.17 -26.82 -0.79
C LYS A 299 -14.39 -27.53 -0.21
N SER A 300 -14.41 -27.75 1.10
CA SER A 300 -15.47 -28.51 1.77
C SER A 300 -16.63 -27.64 2.28
N GLY A 301 -16.37 -26.36 2.57
CA GLY A 301 -17.29 -25.47 3.28
C GLY A 301 -17.44 -25.78 4.77
N ASN A 302 -16.77 -26.82 5.29
CA ASN A 302 -16.95 -27.32 6.66
C ASN A 302 -15.79 -26.87 7.55
N PHE A 303 -16.06 -25.94 8.46
CA PHE A 303 -15.05 -25.46 9.40
C PHE A 303 -14.82 -26.47 10.53
N ASP A 304 -13.59 -26.96 10.65
CA ASP A 304 -13.14 -27.78 11.78
C ASP A 304 -11.93 -27.10 12.45
N PRO A 305 -12.07 -26.58 13.67
CA PRO A 305 -11.01 -25.86 14.37
C PRO A 305 -9.84 -26.76 14.80
N THR A 306 -9.99 -28.09 14.76
CA THR A 306 -8.89 -29.02 15.10
C THR A 306 -7.87 -29.16 13.98
N VAL A 307 -8.25 -28.83 12.74
CA VAL A 307 -7.40 -28.92 11.54
C VAL A 307 -7.32 -27.63 10.74
N THR A 308 -8.21 -26.65 11.01
CA THR A 308 -8.21 -25.33 10.38
C THR A 308 -8.14 -24.23 11.44
N TYR A 309 -6.98 -23.57 11.56
CA TYR A 309 -6.76 -22.57 12.60
C TYR A 309 -5.64 -21.60 12.21
N TYR A 310 -5.59 -20.44 12.86
CA TYR A 310 -4.43 -19.54 12.78
C TYR A 310 -3.30 -20.09 13.66
N ASP A 311 -2.11 -20.25 13.10
CA ASP A 311 -0.94 -20.63 13.91
C ASP A 311 -0.58 -19.50 14.89
N GLN A 312 -0.65 -19.80 16.19
CA GLN A 312 -0.41 -18.84 17.26
C GLN A 312 1.06 -18.73 17.67
N ASN A 313 1.98 -19.39 16.96
CA ASN A 313 3.41 -19.40 17.26
C ASN A 313 4.23 -18.70 16.15
N PRO A 314 3.98 -17.41 15.86
CA PRO A 314 4.74 -16.69 14.85
C PRO A 314 6.22 -16.62 15.22
N ASN A 315 7.09 -16.69 14.21
CA ASN A 315 8.47 -16.20 14.35
C ASN A 315 8.46 -14.67 14.47
N ILE A 316 8.49 -14.16 15.69
CA ILE A 316 8.53 -12.72 15.95
C ILE A 316 9.90 -12.19 15.50
N PRO A 317 9.96 -11.22 14.57
CA PRO A 317 11.23 -10.67 14.12
C PRO A 317 11.92 -9.91 15.26
N ASN A 318 13.23 -10.12 15.42
CA ASN A 318 14.04 -9.40 16.41
C ASN A 318 14.39 -7.98 15.91
N ILE A 319 13.36 -7.14 15.77
CA ILE A 319 13.52 -5.77 15.28
C ILE A 319 14.18 -4.91 16.37
N THR A 320 15.18 -4.15 15.94
CA THR A 320 16.01 -3.22 16.74
C THR A 320 16.20 -1.93 15.94
N ASP A 321 16.76 -0.89 16.56
CA ASP A 321 17.04 0.39 15.90
C ASP A 321 17.89 0.25 14.62
N ALA A 322 18.82 -0.71 14.59
CA ALA A 322 19.67 -0.97 13.43
C ALA A 322 18.89 -1.37 12.17
N HIS A 323 17.69 -1.94 12.31
CA HIS A 323 16.87 -2.38 11.17
C HIS A 323 16.14 -1.24 10.46
N PHE A 324 16.16 -0.02 11.02
CA PHE A 324 15.59 1.17 10.38
C PHE A 324 16.58 1.88 9.44
N GLN A 325 17.79 1.34 9.31
CA GLN A 325 18.80 1.76 8.34
C GLN A 325 19.13 0.56 7.44
N LEU A 326 19.06 0.75 6.13
CA LEU A 326 19.52 -0.26 5.19
C LEU A 326 21.05 -0.22 5.12
N PRO A 327 21.75 -1.36 5.25
CA PRO A 327 23.20 -1.38 5.05
C PRO A 327 23.54 -1.05 3.60
N PHE A 328 24.70 -0.43 3.39
CA PHE A 328 25.26 -0.30 2.05
C PHE A 328 25.58 -1.69 1.47
N PRO A 329 25.40 -1.92 0.16
CA PRO A 329 25.80 -3.17 -0.48
C PRO A 329 27.31 -3.43 -0.35
N ASP A 330 27.71 -4.67 -0.06
CA ASP A 330 29.13 -5.06 0.09
C ASP A 330 29.98 -4.70 -1.13
N THR A 331 29.40 -4.76 -2.33
CA THR A 331 30.04 -4.35 -3.58
C THR A 331 30.38 -2.87 -3.59
N ASP A 332 29.48 -2.02 -3.08
CA ASP A 332 29.70 -0.57 -3.02
C ASP A 332 30.72 -0.21 -1.93
N LEU A 333 30.69 -0.92 -0.79
CA LEU A 333 31.70 -0.77 0.27
C LEU A 333 33.11 -1.12 -0.23
N THR A 334 33.21 -2.16 -1.06
CA THR A 334 34.48 -2.58 -1.67
C THR A 334 35.00 -1.53 -2.66
N MET A 335 34.10 -0.98 -3.48
CA MET A 335 34.45 0.03 -4.51
C MET A 335 34.70 1.42 -3.92
N ASN A 336 34.01 1.78 -2.85
CA ASN A 336 34.14 3.05 -2.16
C ASN A 336 34.19 2.87 -0.64
N PRO A 337 35.39 2.63 -0.07
CA PRO A 337 35.57 2.47 1.36
C PRO A 337 35.20 3.70 2.20
N ASN A 338 34.97 4.87 1.58
CA ASN A 338 34.49 6.04 2.31
C ASN A 338 33.06 5.85 2.83
N LEU A 339 32.28 4.92 2.28
CA LEU A 339 30.94 4.58 2.78
C LEU A 339 30.95 3.96 4.19
N LEU A 340 32.12 3.53 4.69
CA LEU A 340 32.31 3.05 6.07
C LEU A 340 32.67 4.15 7.07
N LYS A 341 32.91 5.38 6.60
CA LYS A 341 33.32 6.50 7.43
C LYS A 341 32.11 7.32 7.87
N ASP A 342 32.30 8.14 8.90
CA ASP A 342 31.29 9.12 9.30
C ASP A 342 30.95 10.05 8.13
N PRO A 343 29.66 10.40 7.94
CA PRO A 343 29.27 11.35 6.91
C PRO A 343 29.87 12.73 7.19
N VAL A 344 30.26 13.43 6.13
CA VAL A 344 30.80 14.80 6.19
C VAL A 344 29.78 15.80 5.65
N GLU A 345 29.92 17.07 6.04
CA GLU A 345 29.08 18.13 5.51
C GLU A 345 29.21 18.26 3.99
N PHE A 346 28.08 18.50 3.33
CA PHE A 346 28.03 18.77 1.90
C PHE A 346 28.01 20.28 1.66
N ASP A 347 28.99 20.80 0.90
CA ASP A 347 29.04 22.21 0.52
C ASP A 347 28.04 22.50 -0.61
N PHE A 348 26.87 23.03 -0.25
CA PHE A 348 25.86 23.42 -1.25
C PHE A 348 26.35 24.52 -2.21
N GLY A 349 27.35 25.32 -1.83
CA GLY A 349 27.98 26.30 -2.72
C GLY A 349 28.74 25.67 -3.89
N SER A 350 29.03 24.37 -3.81
CA SER A 350 29.68 23.62 -4.89
C SER A 350 28.73 23.23 -6.03
N ILE A 351 27.42 23.37 -5.85
CA ILE A 351 26.43 23.11 -6.91
C ILE A 351 26.21 24.40 -7.70
N SER A 352 26.60 24.42 -8.98
CA SER A 352 26.20 25.47 -9.93
C SER A 352 24.87 25.08 -10.58
N TYR A 353 23.81 25.87 -10.36
CA TYR A 353 22.50 25.69 -11.00
C TYR A 353 22.40 26.41 -12.34
#